data_AF-A0A9W6FZ08-F1
#
_entry.id   AF-A0A9W6FZ08-F1
#
_cell.length_a   1.000
_cell.length_b   1.000
_cell.length_c   1.000
_cell.angle_alpha   90.00
_cell.angle_beta   90.00
_cell.angle_gamma   90.00
#
_symmetry.space_group_name_H-M   'P 1'
#
loop_
_entity.id
_entity.type
_entity.pdbx_description
1 polymer ?
#
loop_
_entity_poly.entity_id
_entity_poly.type
_entity_poly.pdbx_seq_one_letter_code
_entity_poly.pdbx_strand_id
1 'polypeptide(L)'
;MKPVASAVLAVVVLLAGPAPVRAESVDHYGAMVDRRATVEECVTCHDGTIAKDVAYCRENCSFRTPHPIMRRYPPPGREAAYRPVEFLREAGIELADGMVVCISCHNLGNPPPFHLAVNPATGSLCLSCHIQ
;
A
#
# COMPACT_ATOMS: atom_id res chain seq x y z
N MET A 1 -35.40 -15.68 -60.16
CA MET A 1 -34.61 -14.76 -59.32
C MET A 1 -35.22 -14.73 -57.93
N LYS A 2 -34.48 -15.18 -56.90
CA LYS A 2 -34.80 -15.00 -55.47
C LYS A 2 -33.47 -14.68 -54.77
N PRO A 3 -33.34 -13.59 -54.00
CA PRO A 3 -32.07 -13.29 -53.33
C PRO A 3 -31.98 -14.10 -52.03
N VAL A 4 -30.84 -14.74 -51.83
CA VAL A 4 -30.46 -15.35 -50.55
C VAL A 4 -29.82 -14.24 -49.71
N ALA A 5 -30.47 -13.87 -48.62
CA ALA A 5 -29.94 -12.89 -47.68
C ALA A 5 -28.88 -13.55 -46.80
N SER A 6 -27.60 -13.23 -47.02
CA SER A 6 -26.52 -13.54 -46.08
C SER A 6 -26.62 -12.62 -44.87
N ALA A 7 -27.05 -13.16 -43.73
CA ALA A 7 -26.95 -12.49 -42.45
C ALA A 7 -25.49 -12.53 -41.98
N VAL A 8 -24.82 -11.38 -41.97
CA VAL A 8 -23.51 -11.21 -41.34
C VAL A 8 -23.74 -11.08 -39.84
N LEU A 9 -23.38 -12.12 -39.10
CA LEU A 9 -23.43 -12.13 -37.64
C LEU A 9 -22.24 -11.29 -37.12
N ALA A 10 -22.52 -10.06 -36.68
CA ALA A 10 -21.52 -9.22 -36.04
C ALA A 10 -21.22 -9.77 -34.63
N VAL A 11 -20.05 -10.40 -34.47
CA VAL A 11 -19.53 -10.78 -33.16
C VAL A 11 -19.03 -9.52 -32.46
N VAL A 12 -19.81 -8.99 -31.52
CA VAL A 12 -19.37 -7.91 -30.64
C VAL A 12 -18.45 -8.53 -29.59
N VAL A 13 -17.14 -8.40 -29.81
CA VAL A 13 -16.14 -8.72 -28.78
C VAL A 13 -16.18 -7.61 -27.74
N LEU A 14 -16.89 -7.84 -26.64
CA LEU A 14 -16.82 -7.02 -25.44
C LEU A 14 -15.43 -7.22 -24.82
N LEU A 15 -14.50 -6.33 -25.15
CA LEU A 15 -13.23 -6.21 -24.46
C LEU A 15 -13.50 -5.72 -23.04
N ALA A 16 -13.60 -6.66 -22.09
CA ALA A 16 -13.54 -6.34 -20.68
C ALA A 16 -12.11 -5.85 -20.37
N GLY A 17 -11.91 -4.52 -20.42
CA GLY A 17 -10.69 -3.90 -19.94
C GLY A 17 -10.48 -4.18 -18.44
N PRO A 18 -9.24 -4.11 -17.93
CA PRO A 18 -8.98 -4.27 -16.51
C PRO A 18 -9.79 -3.25 -15.72
N ALA A 19 -10.46 -3.71 -14.66
CA ALA A 19 -11.21 -2.83 -13.77
C ALA A 19 -10.32 -1.69 -13.29
N PRO A 20 -10.80 -0.43 -13.27
CA PRO A 20 -10.03 0.67 -12.73
C PRO A 20 -9.74 0.36 -11.25
N VAL A 21 -8.47 0.51 -10.86
CA VAL A 21 -8.06 0.55 -9.45
C VAL A 21 -8.86 1.69 -8.82
N ARG A 22 -9.96 1.37 -8.14
CA ARG A 22 -10.79 2.38 -7.49
C ARG A 22 -10.04 2.89 -6.27
N ALA A 23 -9.79 4.18 -6.22
CA ALA A 23 -9.44 4.89 -4.99
C ALA A 23 -10.48 4.52 -3.91
N GLU A 24 -10.01 3.97 -2.80
CA GLU A 24 -10.88 3.56 -1.69
C GLU A 24 -10.83 4.70 -0.67
N SER A 25 -11.74 5.66 -0.78
CA SER A 25 -11.72 6.84 0.08
C SER A 25 -12.14 6.54 1.51
N VAL A 26 -11.38 7.04 2.48
CA VAL A 26 -11.62 6.90 3.93
C VAL A 26 -11.54 8.25 4.63
N ASP A 27 -12.29 8.41 5.72
CA ASP A 27 -12.12 9.57 6.61
C ASP A 27 -10.87 9.38 7.46
N HIS A 28 -9.98 10.36 7.39
CA HIS A 28 -8.77 10.44 8.18
C HIS A 28 -8.71 11.81 8.86
N TYR A 29 -9.20 11.85 10.10
CA TYR A 29 -9.28 13.08 10.92
C TYR A 29 -10.08 14.21 10.24
N GLY A 30 -11.20 13.87 9.60
CA GLY A 30 -12.08 14.84 8.94
C GLY A 30 -11.66 15.23 7.52
N ALA A 31 -10.59 14.63 6.99
CA ALA A 31 -10.22 14.71 5.59
C ALA A 31 -10.52 13.39 4.88
N MET A 32 -11.14 13.47 3.70
CA MET A 32 -11.32 12.29 2.84
C MET A 32 -10.05 12.05 2.04
N VAL A 33 -9.40 10.91 2.24
CA VAL A 33 -8.14 10.54 1.57
C VAL A 33 -8.26 9.16 0.94
N ASP A 34 -7.42 8.86 -0.06
CA ASP A 34 -7.32 7.48 -0.55
C ASP A 34 -6.66 6.59 0.51
N ARG A 35 -7.28 5.45 0.83
CA ARG A 35 -6.72 4.44 1.73
C ARG A 35 -5.37 3.91 1.23
N ARG A 36 -5.16 3.88 -0.08
CA ARG A 36 -3.91 3.45 -0.72
C ARG A 36 -3.08 4.62 -1.27
N ALA A 37 -3.21 5.79 -0.64
CA ALA A 37 -2.47 6.98 -1.02
C ALA A 37 -0.95 6.73 -1.14
N THR A 38 -0.36 7.44 -2.09
CA THR A 38 1.09 7.50 -2.29
C THR A 38 1.80 8.23 -1.15
N VAL A 39 3.12 8.11 -1.08
CA VAL A 39 3.92 8.85 -0.10
C VAL A 39 3.76 10.35 -0.31
N GLU A 40 3.76 10.79 -1.56
CA GLU A 40 3.57 12.18 -1.98
C GLU A 40 2.25 12.74 -1.45
N GLU A 41 1.16 11.95 -1.53
CA GLU A 41 -0.14 12.34 -1.00
C GLU A 41 -0.14 12.43 0.52
N CYS A 42 0.46 11.45 1.22
CA CYS A 42 0.58 11.51 2.68
C CYS A 42 1.32 12.78 3.15
N VAL A 43 2.44 13.11 2.52
CA VAL A 43 3.29 14.24 2.95
C VAL A 43 2.71 15.61 2.59
N THR A 44 1.59 15.69 1.88
CA THR A 44 0.88 16.98 1.71
C THR A 44 0.38 17.56 3.04
N CYS A 45 0.10 16.69 4.02
CA CYS A 45 -0.24 17.06 5.39
C CYS A 45 0.83 16.61 6.39
N HIS A 46 1.50 15.49 6.14
CA HIS A 46 2.51 14.88 7.02
C HIS A 46 3.94 15.35 6.71
N ASP A 47 4.13 16.65 6.52
CA ASP A 47 5.44 17.27 6.25
C ASP A 47 6.13 17.83 7.50
N GLY A 48 5.49 17.74 8.68
CA GLY A 48 5.97 18.35 9.91
C GLY A 48 5.36 19.72 10.22
N THR A 49 4.53 20.29 9.32
CA THR A 49 3.88 21.59 9.52
C THR A 49 2.44 21.43 10.01
N ILE A 50 1.60 20.73 9.22
CA ILE A 50 0.18 20.45 9.53
C ILE A 50 0.11 19.26 10.49
N ALA A 51 0.65 18.12 10.07
CA ALA A 51 0.81 16.92 10.89
C ALA A 51 2.28 16.75 11.25
N LYS A 52 2.59 16.81 12.55
CA LYS A 52 3.96 17.03 13.05
C LYS A 52 4.79 15.75 13.27
N ASP A 53 4.17 14.58 13.18
CA ASP A 53 4.76 13.31 13.63
C ASP A 53 5.35 12.43 12.51
N VAL A 54 5.77 13.02 11.38
CA VAL A 54 6.25 12.23 10.22
C VAL A 54 7.51 12.82 9.60
N ALA A 55 8.54 13.06 10.42
CA ALA A 55 9.87 13.29 9.90
C ALA A 55 10.37 11.99 9.24
N TYR A 56 10.24 11.85 7.92
CA TYR A 56 10.71 10.65 7.21
C TYR A 56 12.17 10.77 6.78
N CYS A 57 12.84 9.63 6.74
CA CYS A 57 14.24 9.58 6.34
C CYS A 57 14.40 9.80 4.84
N ARG A 58 15.25 10.76 4.45
CA ARG A 58 15.56 11.04 3.04
C ARG A 58 16.87 10.39 2.57
N GLU A 59 17.84 10.21 3.47
CA GLU A 59 19.17 9.68 3.16
C GLU A 59 19.68 8.75 4.28
N ASN A 60 20.47 7.73 3.93
CA ASN A 60 21.10 6.78 4.87
C ASN A 60 20.12 6.06 5.83
N CYS A 61 18.96 5.69 5.29
CA CYS A 61 17.85 5.18 6.08
C CYS A 61 18.09 3.79 6.69
N SER A 62 17.84 3.69 7.99
CA SER A 62 17.79 2.45 8.76
C SER A 62 16.56 2.45 9.67
N PHE A 63 16.20 1.31 10.25
CA PHE A 63 15.09 1.22 11.21
C PHE A 63 15.29 2.07 12.49
N ARG A 64 16.50 2.61 12.71
CA ARG A 64 16.81 3.52 13.83
C ARG A 64 16.61 4.99 13.49
N THR A 65 16.20 5.29 12.25
CA THR A 65 15.92 6.66 11.79
C THR A 65 14.46 7.04 12.06
N PRO A 66 14.10 8.34 12.06
CA PRO A 66 12.80 8.82 12.55
C PRO A 66 11.56 8.24 11.84
N HIS A 67 11.65 7.86 10.56
CA HIS A 67 10.63 7.06 9.86
C HIS A 67 11.25 6.32 8.65
N PRO A 68 11.40 4.98 8.69
CA PRO A 68 12.15 4.22 7.70
C PRO A 68 11.29 3.76 6.50
N ILE A 69 10.67 4.70 5.78
CA ILE A 69 9.94 4.44 4.54
C ILE A 69 10.86 4.55 3.31
N MET A 70 10.33 4.25 2.12
CA MET A 70 11.05 4.23 0.85
C MET A 70 12.23 3.25 0.84
N ARG A 71 11.99 2.06 1.41
CA ARG A 71 12.99 0.98 1.50
C ARG A 71 12.56 -0.22 0.70
N ARG A 72 13.46 -0.78 -0.12
CA ARG A 72 13.20 -2.06 -0.77
C ARG A 72 13.03 -3.15 0.28
N TYR A 73 12.04 -4.01 0.08
CA TYR A 73 11.76 -5.16 0.91
C TYR A 73 11.86 -6.47 0.11
N PRO A 74 12.57 -7.48 0.64
CA PRO A 74 13.62 -7.33 1.65
C PRO A 74 14.78 -6.46 1.11
N PRO A 75 15.63 -5.88 1.99
CA PRO A 75 16.83 -5.20 1.54
C PRO A 75 17.79 -6.17 0.84
N PRO A 76 18.39 -5.79 -0.30
CA PRO A 76 19.33 -6.64 -1.03
C PRO A 76 20.47 -7.15 -0.15
N GLY A 77 20.75 -8.45 -0.20
CA GLY A 77 21.81 -9.10 0.56
C GLY A 77 21.47 -9.32 2.05
N ARG A 78 20.23 -9.06 2.47
CA ARG A 78 19.74 -9.32 3.83
C ARG A 78 18.51 -10.21 3.89
N GLU A 79 18.10 -10.81 2.79
CA GLU A 79 16.86 -11.57 2.59
C GLU A 79 16.61 -12.58 3.71
N ALA A 80 17.65 -13.32 4.13
CA ALA A 80 17.55 -14.34 5.18
C ALA A 80 17.12 -13.81 6.56
N ALA A 81 17.21 -12.49 6.80
CA ALA A 81 16.78 -11.86 8.05
C ALA A 81 15.32 -11.36 8.03
N TYR A 82 14.62 -11.52 6.91
CA TYR A 82 13.28 -10.97 6.69
C TYR A 82 12.28 -12.06 6.31
N ARG A 83 11.03 -11.85 6.70
CA ARG A 83 9.90 -12.71 6.31
C ARG A 83 9.66 -12.61 4.79
N PRO A 84 9.10 -13.66 4.16
CA PRO A 84 8.68 -13.60 2.76
C PRO A 84 7.49 -12.65 2.57
N VAL A 85 7.30 -12.13 1.35
CA VAL A 85 6.25 -11.14 1.03
C VAL A 85 4.85 -11.71 1.25
N GLU A 86 4.67 -13.01 1.05
CA GLU A 86 3.41 -13.71 1.27
C GLU A 86 2.98 -13.61 2.74
N PHE A 87 3.93 -13.75 3.68
CA PHE A 87 3.67 -13.61 5.11
C PHE A 87 3.22 -12.18 5.48
N LEU A 88 3.83 -11.17 4.85
CA LEU A 88 3.43 -9.77 5.04
C LEU A 88 1.98 -9.53 4.59
N ARG A 89 1.61 -10.05 3.41
CA ARG A 89 0.24 -9.93 2.89
C ARG A 89 -0.78 -10.56 3.83
N GLU A 90 -0.49 -11.73 4.39
CA GLU A 90 -1.35 -12.41 5.37
C GLU A 90 -1.49 -11.59 6.65
N ALA A 91 -0.43 -10.89 7.06
CA ALA A 91 -0.44 -9.95 8.19
C ALA A 91 -1.13 -8.61 7.89
N GLY A 92 -1.61 -8.39 6.66
CA GLY A 92 -2.25 -7.13 6.25
C GLY A 92 -1.27 -6.00 5.92
N ILE A 93 0.00 -6.31 5.68
CA ILE A 93 1.03 -5.35 5.27
C ILE A 93 1.09 -5.29 3.74
N GLU A 94 0.91 -4.10 3.18
CA GLU A 94 1.00 -3.83 1.75
C GLU A 94 2.37 -3.24 1.39
N LEU A 95 3.01 -3.72 0.32
CA LEU A 95 4.22 -3.12 -0.25
C LEU A 95 3.86 -2.44 -1.57
N ALA A 96 4.29 -1.20 -1.77
CA ALA A 96 4.13 -0.50 -3.04
C ALA A 96 5.38 -0.74 -3.90
N ASP A 97 5.24 -1.44 -5.03
CA ASP A 97 6.35 -1.79 -5.93
C ASP A 97 7.54 -2.46 -5.22
N GLY A 98 7.25 -3.31 -4.23
CA GLY A 98 8.28 -3.99 -3.43
C GLY A 98 8.99 -3.07 -2.43
N MET A 99 8.44 -1.89 -2.16
CA MET A 99 8.95 -0.91 -1.22
C MET A 99 8.07 -0.83 0.04
N VAL A 100 8.71 -0.65 1.18
CA VAL A 100 8.07 -0.22 2.42
C VAL A 100 7.73 1.26 2.29
N VAL A 101 6.45 1.59 2.39
CA VAL A 101 5.89 2.95 2.31
C VAL A 101 4.99 3.21 3.53
N CYS A 102 4.36 4.39 3.60
CA CYS A 102 3.45 4.74 4.70
C CYS A 102 2.40 3.65 4.95
N ILE A 103 1.75 3.20 3.88
CA ILE A 103 0.66 2.20 3.97
C ILE A 103 1.14 0.77 4.28
N SER A 104 2.45 0.52 4.29
CA SER A 104 3.00 -0.76 4.76
C SER A 104 2.86 -0.91 6.27
N CYS A 105 2.94 0.19 7.00
CA CYS A 105 2.81 0.20 8.45
C CYS A 105 1.44 0.70 8.90
N HIS A 106 0.77 1.51 8.07
CA HIS A 106 -0.50 2.15 8.37
C HIS A 106 -1.61 1.66 7.42
N ASN A 107 -2.71 1.19 7.97
CA ASN A 107 -3.95 0.95 7.25
C ASN A 107 -5.00 1.93 7.75
N LEU A 108 -5.29 2.96 6.95
CA LEU A 108 -6.22 4.05 7.32
C LEU A 108 -7.66 3.58 7.60
N GLY A 109 -8.04 2.38 7.16
CA GLY A 109 -9.31 1.75 7.52
C GLY A 109 -9.34 1.19 8.95
N ASN A 110 -8.21 1.12 9.64
CA ASN A 110 -8.13 0.59 11.01
C ASN A 110 -8.53 1.66 12.03
N PRO A 111 -9.52 1.42 12.89
CA PRO A 111 -9.99 2.41 13.87
C PRO A 111 -9.03 2.72 15.04
N PRO A 112 -8.09 1.84 15.48
CA PRO A 112 -7.18 2.19 16.57
C PRO A 112 -6.27 3.39 16.25
N PRO A 113 -5.74 4.07 17.28
CA PRO A 113 -4.76 5.13 17.10
C PRO A 113 -3.58 4.71 16.22
N PHE A 114 -3.05 5.67 15.47
CA PHE A 114 -1.96 5.47 14.51
C PHE A 114 -2.27 4.51 13.36
N HIS A 115 -3.48 3.97 13.25
CA HIS A 115 -3.91 3.16 12.10
C HIS A 115 -2.96 1.98 11.79
N LEU A 116 -2.33 1.34 12.78
CA LEU A 116 -1.33 0.31 12.51
C LEU A 116 -1.92 -0.85 11.70
N ALA A 117 -1.23 -1.27 10.64
CA ALA A 117 -1.63 -2.39 9.78
C ALA A 117 -1.72 -3.71 10.55
N VAL A 118 -0.87 -3.87 11.58
CA VAL A 118 -0.84 -5.01 12.49
C VAL A 118 -1.22 -4.55 13.89
N ASN A 119 -2.13 -5.28 14.54
CA ASN A 119 -2.54 -4.96 15.90
C ASN A 119 -1.41 -5.30 16.90
N PRO A 120 -0.92 -4.32 17.70
CA PRO A 120 0.13 -4.52 18.69
C PRO A 120 -0.19 -5.63 19.71
N ALA A 121 -1.47 -5.84 20.03
CA ALA A 121 -1.91 -6.88 20.97
C ALA A 121 -1.72 -8.30 20.41
N THR A 122 -1.70 -8.44 19.07
CA THR A 122 -1.52 -9.73 18.38
C THR A 122 -0.07 -9.97 17.97
N GLY A 123 0.79 -8.95 18.04
CA GLY A 123 2.21 -9.04 17.69
C GLY A 123 2.83 -7.66 17.50
N SER A 124 4.16 -7.59 17.51
CA SER A 124 4.90 -6.38 17.17
C SER A 124 4.95 -6.21 15.65
N LEU A 125 4.64 -5.01 15.15
CA LEU A 125 4.76 -4.65 13.73
C LEU A 125 6.16 -4.97 13.16
N CYS A 126 7.20 -4.81 13.98
CA CYS A 126 8.58 -5.10 13.58
C CYS A 126 8.78 -6.60 13.25
N LEU A 127 8.16 -7.48 14.03
CA LEU A 127 8.30 -8.94 13.88
C LEU A 127 7.47 -9.49 12.72
N SER A 128 6.56 -8.70 12.17
CA SER A 128 5.89 -9.02 10.90
C SER A 128 6.87 -9.00 9.73
N CYS A 129 7.93 -8.20 9.84
CA CYS A 129 8.97 -8.06 8.82
C CYS A 129 10.25 -8.82 9.15
N HIS A 130 10.68 -8.80 10.42
CA HIS A 130 11.98 -9.30 10.86
C HIS A 130 11.86 -10.65 11.55
N ILE A 131 12.79 -11.57 11.26
CA ILE A 131 12.80 -12.92 11.84
C ILE A 131 13.48 -12.93 13.24
N GLN A 132 14.04 -11.80 13.69
CA GLN A 132 14.80 -11.65 14.94
C GLN A 132 14.42 -10.35 15.65
#